data_AF-A0A6I9SWE5-F1
#
_entry.id   AF-A0A6I9SWE5-F1
#
_cell.length_a   1.000
_cell.length_b   1.000
_cell.length_c   1.000
_cell.angle_alpha   90.00
_cell.angle_beta   90.00
_cell.angle_gamma   90.00
#
_symmetry.space_group_name_H-M   'P 1'
#
loop_
_entity.id
_entity.type
_entity.pdbx_description
1 polymer ?
#
loop_
_entity_poly.entity_id
_entity_poly.type
_entity_poly.pdbx_seq_one_letter_code
_entity_poly.pdbx_strand_id
1 'polypeptide(L)'
;MLCYQVHACIFLSLFLGFPSTNATLQHIMFPTIYVSPSGEGNFTTIQAAIDFVPAYNQRWTCIHIKRGLYREQVRIPYDKPFIYLKGEGQRKTYVVWDAHDSTATSATFTSQADNTIAKYISFINSYNSPHKSNNPMRPAVAAMIQGDKSAFHKCGFFGLQDTLWDEQGRHYFSRCSIQGAVDFIFGAGQSIYEKCTISVVARALNGVPGYITAQGRSHAQDTNGFVFKNCNIVGNGKTFLGRPWREYARVVFYNTSMSSIVVPQGWDAWFSAGREDWLTFAEHNCRGVGSNTSRRVKWEKKLSQRYLKQLTSISFIDNEGWMNRLAFGL
;
A
#
# COMPACT_ATOMS: atom_id res chain seq x y z
N MET A 1 -69.84 -56.40 -14.56
CA MET A 1 -69.76 -55.06 -15.17
C MET A 1 -69.06 -54.16 -14.16
N LEU A 2 -68.08 -53.36 -14.62
CA LEU A 2 -67.10 -52.54 -13.88
C LEU A 2 -65.80 -53.26 -13.46
N CYS A 3 -64.82 -53.06 -14.34
CA CYS A 3 -63.40 -53.36 -14.23
C CYS A 3 -62.72 -52.12 -13.60
N TYR A 4 -61.91 -52.29 -12.55
CA TYR A 4 -61.03 -51.23 -12.03
C TYR A 4 -59.57 -51.67 -12.20
N GLN A 5 -58.90 -51.07 -13.19
CA GLN A 5 -57.45 -51.17 -13.39
C GLN A 5 -56.72 -50.27 -12.39
N VAL A 6 -55.79 -50.87 -11.65
CA VAL A 6 -54.81 -50.14 -10.83
C VAL A 6 -53.66 -49.70 -11.74
N HIS A 7 -53.50 -48.39 -11.95
CA HIS A 7 -52.34 -47.83 -12.63
C HIS A 7 -51.22 -47.60 -11.62
N ALA A 8 -50.10 -48.30 -11.79
CA ALA A 8 -48.85 -48.03 -11.09
C ALA A 8 -48.08 -46.93 -11.84
N CYS A 9 -47.96 -45.74 -11.24
CA CYS A 9 -47.11 -44.67 -11.74
C CYS A 9 -45.64 -44.95 -11.39
N ILE A 10 -44.83 -45.31 -12.39
CA ILE A 10 -43.37 -45.38 -12.28
C ILE A 10 -42.82 -43.96 -12.45
N PHE A 11 -42.27 -43.38 -11.39
CA PHE A 11 -41.49 -42.14 -11.46
C PHE A 11 -40.12 -42.44 -12.07
N LEU A 12 -39.93 -42.11 -13.34
CA LEU A 12 -38.63 -42.12 -14.00
C LEU A 12 -37.88 -40.81 -13.65
N SER A 13 -36.96 -40.86 -12.69
CA SER A 13 -36.09 -39.72 -12.37
C SER A 13 -35.03 -39.55 -13.47
N LEU A 14 -35.26 -38.62 -14.40
CA LEU A 14 -34.24 -38.14 -15.33
C LEU A 14 -33.17 -37.36 -14.55
N PHE A 15 -32.05 -38.01 -14.26
CA PHE A 15 -30.83 -37.31 -13.87
C PHE A 15 -30.27 -36.59 -15.09
N LEU A 16 -30.60 -35.30 -15.22
CA LEU A 16 -29.88 -34.39 -16.12
C LEU A 16 -28.47 -34.19 -15.54
N GLY A 17 -27.51 -34.97 -16.04
CA GLY A 17 -26.10 -34.76 -15.80
C GLY A 17 -25.69 -33.41 -16.39
N PHE A 18 -25.53 -32.40 -15.54
CA PHE A 18 -24.86 -31.17 -15.93
C PHE A 18 -23.41 -31.51 -16.29
N PRO A 19 -22.92 -31.17 -17.49
CA PRO A 19 -21.51 -31.32 -17.78
C PRO A 19 -20.74 -30.41 -16.83
N SER A 20 -19.97 -31.03 -15.93
CA SER A 20 -18.98 -30.35 -15.12
C SER A 20 -17.96 -29.72 -16.07
N THR A 21 -18.10 -28.43 -16.34
CA THR A 21 -17.05 -27.65 -16.97
C THR A 21 -15.90 -27.59 -15.96
N ASN A 22 -14.97 -28.52 -16.09
CA ASN A 22 -13.63 -28.38 -15.53
C ASN A 22 -13.04 -27.14 -16.21
N ALA A 23 -13.22 -25.97 -15.59
CA ALA A 23 -12.47 -24.77 -15.91
C ALA A 23 -11.01 -25.10 -15.61
N THR A 24 -10.30 -25.63 -16.59
CA THR A 24 -8.85 -25.62 -16.61
C THR A 24 -8.42 -24.18 -16.41
N LEU A 25 -7.86 -23.89 -15.24
CA LEU A 25 -7.07 -22.69 -14.99
C LEU A 25 -6.00 -22.63 -16.09
N GLN A 26 -6.30 -21.90 -17.16
CA GLN A 26 -5.29 -21.48 -18.12
C GLN A 26 -4.29 -20.67 -17.30
N HIS A 27 -3.14 -21.27 -16.98
CA HIS A 27 -2.00 -20.52 -16.51
C HIS A 27 -1.69 -19.50 -17.61
N ILE A 28 -2.13 -18.26 -17.42
CA ILE A 28 -1.77 -17.18 -18.32
C ILE A 28 -0.24 -17.10 -18.23
N MET A 29 0.45 -17.54 -19.28
CA MET A 29 1.90 -17.44 -19.35
C MET A 29 2.24 -15.99 -19.67
N PHE A 30 2.85 -15.33 -18.71
CA PHE A 30 3.40 -13.99 -18.87
C PHE A 30 4.89 -14.08 -19.15
N PRO A 31 5.46 -13.27 -20.06
CA PRO A 31 6.90 -13.14 -20.20
C PRO A 31 7.55 -12.94 -18.83
N THR A 32 8.53 -13.79 -18.50
CA THR A 32 9.22 -13.73 -17.20
C THR A 32 10.70 -13.49 -17.45
N ILE A 33 11.20 -12.40 -16.86
CA ILE A 33 12.62 -12.02 -16.85
C ILE A 33 13.16 -12.33 -15.46
N TYR A 34 14.23 -13.11 -15.37
CA TYR A 34 14.87 -13.46 -14.11
C TYR A 34 16.02 -12.51 -13.79
N VAL A 35 16.06 -12.01 -12.57
CA VAL A 35 17.13 -11.16 -12.05
C VAL A 35 17.83 -11.87 -10.91
N SER A 36 19.15 -12.01 -10.98
CA SER A 36 19.95 -12.62 -9.91
C SER A 36 21.27 -11.85 -9.71
N PRO A 37 21.60 -11.40 -8.49
CA PRO A 37 22.87 -10.71 -8.25
C PRO A 37 24.06 -11.66 -8.40
N SER A 38 23.84 -12.99 -8.37
CA SER A 38 24.86 -14.01 -8.61
C SER A 38 25.15 -14.27 -10.09
N GLY A 39 24.41 -13.66 -11.03
CA GLY A 39 24.55 -13.90 -12.47
C GLY A 39 23.75 -15.08 -13.03
N GLU A 40 23.05 -15.84 -12.19
CA GLU A 40 22.21 -16.98 -12.60
C GLU A 40 20.84 -16.57 -13.22
N GLY A 41 20.66 -15.30 -13.60
CA GLY A 41 19.44 -14.76 -14.19
C GLY A 41 19.70 -14.22 -15.60
N ASN A 42 18.66 -13.67 -16.23
CA ASN A 42 18.82 -12.89 -17.47
C ASN A 42 19.58 -11.58 -17.22
N PHE A 43 19.42 -10.98 -16.04
CA PHE A 43 20.10 -9.75 -15.61
C PHE A 43 20.63 -9.87 -14.19
N THR A 44 21.65 -9.08 -13.86
CA THR A 44 22.19 -8.95 -12.50
C THR A 44 21.53 -7.84 -11.69
N THR A 45 20.94 -6.84 -12.35
CA THR A 45 20.26 -5.70 -11.73
C THR A 45 18.78 -5.65 -12.10
N ILE A 46 17.97 -5.08 -11.22
CA ILE A 46 16.52 -4.92 -11.44
C ILE A 46 16.30 -3.84 -12.50
N GLN A 47 17.07 -2.74 -12.47
CA GLN A 47 16.93 -1.69 -13.47
C GLN A 47 17.16 -2.19 -14.90
N ALA A 48 18.19 -3.02 -15.14
CA ALA A 48 18.45 -3.56 -16.47
C ALA A 48 17.30 -4.43 -17.00
N ALA A 49 16.65 -5.19 -16.11
CA ALA A 49 15.47 -5.98 -16.47
C ALA A 49 14.25 -5.11 -16.83
N ILE A 50 14.06 -3.98 -16.13
CA ILE A 50 13.02 -3.00 -16.47
C ILE A 50 13.35 -2.30 -17.79
N ASP A 51 14.62 -1.95 -18.01
CA ASP A 51 15.10 -1.30 -19.23
C ASP A 51 14.88 -2.18 -20.46
N PHE A 52 14.99 -3.50 -20.30
CA PHE A 52 14.72 -4.47 -21.36
C PHE A 52 13.23 -4.56 -21.77
N VAL A 53 12.29 -4.24 -20.89
CA VAL A 53 10.87 -4.23 -21.27
C VAL A 53 10.62 -3.10 -22.27
N PRO A 54 9.96 -3.35 -23.42
CA PRO A 54 9.71 -2.30 -24.41
C PRO A 54 8.91 -1.13 -23.84
N ALA A 55 9.17 0.08 -24.36
CA ALA A 55 8.29 1.22 -24.16
C ALA A 55 6.88 0.93 -24.71
N TYR A 56 5.88 1.59 -24.13
CA TYR A 56 4.45 1.42 -24.39
C TYR A 56 3.97 -0.03 -24.23
N ASN A 57 4.55 -0.77 -23.28
CA ASN A 57 4.20 -2.16 -23.02
C ASN A 57 2.69 -2.31 -22.75
N GLN A 58 2.03 -3.26 -23.40
CA GLN A 58 0.58 -3.49 -23.26
C GLN A 58 0.25 -4.83 -22.60
N ARG A 59 1.27 -5.60 -22.19
CA ARG A 59 1.10 -6.96 -21.67
C ARG A 59 1.88 -7.12 -20.38
N TRP A 60 1.27 -7.80 -19.41
CA TRP A 60 1.94 -8.10 -18.14
C TRP A 60 3.29 -8.80 -18.36
N THR A 61 4.35 -8.19 -17.86
CA THR A 61 5.71 -8.76 -17.83
C THR A 61 6.14 -8.96 -16.39
N CYS A 62 6.48 -10.20 -16.04
CA CYS A 62 6.97 -10.57 -14.72
C CYS A 62 8.49 -10.38 -14.68
N ILE A 63 8.97 -9.59 -13.73
CA ILE A 63 10.39 -9.49 -13.38
C ILE A 63 10.55 -10.28 -12.07
N HIS A 64 11.05 -11.51 -12.18
CA HIS A 64 11.29 -12.39 -11.05
C HIS A 64 12.68 -12.12 -10.47
N ILE A 65 12.70 -11.56 -9.27
CA ILE A 65 13.89 -11.08 -8.58
C ILE A 65 14.26 -12.11 -7.52
N LYS A 66 15.38 -12.83 -7.73
CA LYS A 66 15.88 -13.80 -6.74
C LYS A 66 16.16 -13.11 -5.41
N ARG A 67 16.23 -13.89 -4.32
CA ARG A 67 16.70 -13.36 -3.03
C ARG A 67 18.07 -12.69 -3.17
N GLY A 68 18.29 -11.61 -2.44
CA GLY A 68 19.52 -10.85 -2.52
C GLY A 68 19.36 -9.42 -2.03
N LEU A 69 20.50 -8.75 -1.90
CA LEU A 69 20.61 -7.33 -1.65
C LEU A 69 21.00 -6.63 -2.96
N TYR A 70 20.08 -5.83 -3.49
CA TYR A 70 20.26 -5.04 -4.70
C TYR A 70 20.52 -3.59 -4.29
N ARG A 71 21.76 -3.13 -4.45
CA ARG A 71 22.15 -1.75 -4.14
C ARG A 71 22.08 -0.90 -5.42
N GLU A 72 20.89 -0.39 -5.70
CA GLU A 72 20.57 0.40 -6.89
C GLU A 72 19.35 1.30 -6.64
N GLN A 73 19.21 2.37 -7.43
CA GLN A 73 17.94 3.07 -7.58
C GLN A 73 17.16 2.43 -8.73
N VAL A 74 15.90 2.07 -8.48
CA VAL A 74 15.05 1.39 -9.46
C VAL A 74 13.91 2.31 -9.86
N ARG A 75 13.71 2.51 -11.16
CA ARG A 75 12.64 3.29 -11.73
C ARG A 75 11.88 2.50 -12.79
N ILE A 76 10.57 2.39 -12.60
CA ILE A 76 9.63 2.00 -13.66
C ILE A 76 9.11 3.30 -14.30
N PRO A 77 9.59 3.66 -15.50
CA PRO A 77 9.18 4.89 -16.17
C PRO A 77 7.73 4.80 -16.66
N TYR A 78 7.06 5.96 -16.80
CA TYR A 78 5.62 6.05 -17.10
C TYR A 78 5.19 5.31 -18.38
N ASP A 79 6.10 5.17 -19.35
CA ASP A 79 5.89 4.50 -20.62
C ASP A 79 6.03 2.97 -20.55
N LYS A 80 6.27 2.39 -19.36
CA LYS A 80 6.38 0.93 -19.18
C LYS A 80 5.32 0.37 -18.22
N PRO A 81 4.01 0.46 -18.54
CA PRO A 81 2.97 -0.10 -17.68
C PRO A 81 2.95 -1.64 -17.73
N PHE A 82 2.12 -2.24 -16.87
CA PHE A 82 1.94 -3.70 -16.78
C PHE A 82 3.22 -4.45 -16.36
N ILE A 83 3.94 -3.89 -15.39
CA ILE A 83 5.13 -4.53 -14.79
C ILE A 83 4.72 -5.24 -13.49
N TYR A 84 5.12 -6.50 -13.36
CA TYR A 84 5.01 -7.25 -12.12
C TYR A 84 6.39 -7.57 -11.54
N LEU A 85 6.78 -6.89 -10.47
CA LEU A 85 7.97 -7.21 -9.69
C LEU A 85 7.65 -8.33 -8.68
N LYS A 86 8.33 -9.47 -8.81
CA LYS A 86 8.15 -10.63 -7.92
C LYS A 86 9.46 -10.98 -7.23
N GLY A 87 9.59 -10.62 -5.95
CA GLY A 87 10.68 -11.12 -5.11
C GLY A 87 10.45 -12.54 -4.59
N GLU A 88 11.48 -13.12 -3.98
CA GLU A 88 11.42 -14.44 -3.32
C GLU A 88 11.01 -14.36 -1.83
N GLY A 89 10.73 -13.16 -1.32
CA GLY A 89 10.28 -12.96 0.05
C GLY A 89 10.57 -11.55 0.55
N GLN A 90 9.61 -10.97 1.29
CA GLN A 90 9.75 -9.64 1.92
C GLN A 90 11.05 -9.51 2.73
N ARG A 91 11.48 -10.59 3.39
CA ARG A 91 12.71 -10.65 4.21
C ARG A 91 13.89 -11.33 3.50
N LYS A 92 13.86 -11.42 2.17
CA LYS A 92 14.84 -12.14 1.36
C LYS A 92 15.30 -11.34 0.14
N THR A 93 14.44 -10.52 -0.43
CA THR A 93 14.73 -9.67 -1.59
C THR A 93 14.64 -8.20 -1.18
N TYR A 94 15.76 -7.49 -1.25
CA TYR A 94 15.91 -6.11 -0.78
C TYR A 94 16.47 -5.22 -1.88
N VAL A 95 15.85 -4.07 -2.12
CA VAL A 95 16.39 -2.96 -2.91
C VAL A 95 16.76 -1.86 -1.93
N VAL A 96 18.02 -1.40 -1.98
CA VAL A 96 18.56 -0.48 -0.97
C VAL A 96 19.35 0.64 -1.62
N TRP A 97 19.05 1.87 -1.21
CA TRP A 97 19.82 3.06 -1.57
C TRP A 97 19.87 4.05 -0.39
N ASP A 98 20.62 5.15 -0.53
CA ASP A 98 20.83 6.15 0.53
C ASP A 98 20.86 7.60 0.02
N ALA A 99 20.27 7.85 -1.16
CA ALA A 99 20.01 9.21 -1.62
C ALA A 99 19.06 9.95 -0.66
N HIS A 100 19.25 11.25 -0.54
CA HIS A 100 18.60 12.12 0.45
C HIS A 100 18.49 13.56 -0.08
N ASP A 101 18.10 14.50 0.80
CA ASP A 101 17.93 15.95 0.60
C ASP A 101 16.76 16.37 -0.30
N SER A 102 16.58 15.76 -1.47
CA SER A 102 15.45 16.02 -2.35
C SER A 102 14.49 14.84 -2.35
N THR A 103 13.24 15.09 -1.91
CA THR A 103 12.18 14.07 -1.89
C THR A 103 11.99 13.43 -3.28
N ALA A 104 12.08 14.23 -4.36
CA ALA A 104 11.92 13.78 -5.75
C ALA A 104 13.06 12.90 -6.28
N THR A 105 14.27 13.02 -5.74
CA THR A 105 15.44 12.28 -6.25
C THR A 105 15.99 11.25 -5.25
N SER A 106 15.51 11.26 -4.01
CA SER A 106 15.96 10.36 -2.93
C SER A 106 15.34 8.96 -2.98
N ALA A 107 14.31 8.74 -3.81
CA ALA A 107 13.60 7.47 -3.89
C ALA A 107 14.55 6.31 -4.26
N THR A 108 14.56 5.26 -3.43
CA THR A 108 15.21 3.98 -3.77
C THR A 108 14.44 3.25 -4.87
N PHE A 109 13.11 3.30 -4.81
CA PHE A 109 12.23 2.77 -5.85
C PHE A 109 11.21 3.80 -6.30
N THR A 110 11.08 4.00 -7.61
CA THR A 110 10.10 4.90 -8.21
C THR A 110 9.23 4.13 -9.19
N SER A 111 7.91 4.19 -9.01
CA SER A 111 6.93 3.61 -9.92
C SER A 111 6.04 4.68 -10.53
N GLN A 112 6.35 5.09 -11.76
CA GLN A 112 5.56 6.07 -12.50
C GLN A 112 4.56 5.45 -13.47
N ALA A 113 4.73 4.17 -13.80
CA ALA A 113 3.87 3.48 -14.74
C ALA A 113 2.59 2.97 -14.09
N ASP A 114 1.48 3.14 -14.82
CA ASP A 114 0.20 2.55 -14.47
C ASP A 114 0.28 1.02 -14.48
N ASN A 115 -0.60 0.37 -13.71
CA ASN A 115 -0.70 -1.08 -13.63
C ASN A 115 0.63 -1.72 -13.20
N THR A 116 1.19 -1.24 -12.08
CA THR A 116 2.37 -1.85 -11.47
C THR A 116 1.97 -2.78 -10.34
N ILE A 117 2.51 -4.00 -10.30
CA ILE A 117 2.39 -4.89 -9.16
C ILE A 117 3.77 -5.14 -8.58
N ALA A 118 3.88 -5.11 -7.25
CA ALA A 118 5.05 -5.65 -6.55
C ALA A 118 4.60 -6.65 -5.48
N LYS A 119 5.29 -7.80 -5.41
CA LYS A 119 5.08 -8.77 -4.34
C LYS A 119 6.39 -9.26 -3.76
N TYR A 120 6.38 -9.52 -2.45
CA TYR A 120 7.45 -10.24 -1.76
C TYR A 120 8.85 -9.60 -1.90
N ILE A 121 8.92 -8.27 -1.91
CA ILE A 121 10.15 -7.49 -2.05
C ILE A 121 10.13 -6.29 -1.08
N SER A 122 11.30 -5.86 -0.61
CA SER A 122 11.42 -4.71 0.28
C SER A 122 12.26 -3.60 -0.33
N PHE A 123 11.79 -2.36 -0.21
CA PHE A 123 12.48 -1.13 -0.62
C PHE A 123 12.94 -0.38 0.63
N ILE A 124 14.22 -0.02 0.68
CA ILE A 124 14.85 0.55 1.87
C ILE A 124 15.65 1.79 1.47
N ASN A 125 15.35 2.93 2.10
CA ASN A 125 16.30 4.03 2.13
C ASN A 125 17.09 3.99 3.43
N SER A 126 18.39 3.72 3.33
CA SER A 126 19.28 3.52 4.47
C SER A 126 19.93 4.80 5.02
N TYR A 127 19.70 5.98 4.42
CA TYR A 127 20.41 7.21 4.80
C TYR A 127 20.33 7.52 6.30
N ASN A 128 19.11 7.45 6.85
CA ASN A 128 18.84 7.78 8.25
C ASN A 128 19.02 6.57 9.21
N SER A 129 19.54 5.43 8.75
CA SER A 129 19.57 4.17 9.53
C SER A 129 20.97 3.50 9.60
N PRO A 130 21.51 3.24 10.81
CA PRO A 130 21.01 3.76 12.09
C PRO A 130 21.11 5.28 12.11
N HIS A 131 20.30 5.94 12.93
CA HIS A 131 20.43 7.37 13.15
C HIS A 131 21.80 7.63 13.83
N LYS A 132 22.81 7.98 13.03
CA LYS A 132 24.15 8.29 13.50
C LYS A 132 24.16 9.77 13.91
N SER A 133 24.74 10.09 15.07
CA SER A 133 24.85 11.47 15.58
C SER A 133 25.51 12.45 14.60
N ASN A 134 26.29 11.95 13.65
CA ASN A 134 27.11 12.76 12.75
C ASN A 134 26.41 13.13 11.43
N ASN A 135 25.26 12.51 11.11
CA ASN A 135 24.49 12.86 9.92
C ASN A 135 23.15 13.49 10.34
N PRO A 136 22.84 14.72 9.91
CA PRO A 136 21.53 15.31 10.19
C PRO A 136 20.45 14.46 9.52
N MET A 137 19.31 14.31 10.20
CA MET A 137 18.14 13.68 9.59
C MET A 137 17.70 14.48 8.36
N ARG A 138 17.45 13.78 7.25
CA ARG A 138 16.96 14.36 5.99
C ARG A 138 15.78 13.56 5.44
N PRO A 139 14.91 14.17 4.62
CA PRO A 139 14.00 13.44 3.74
C PRO A 139 14.77 12.38 2.93
N ALA A 140 14.32 11.14 2.99
CA ALA A 140 14.98 10.02 2.33
C ALA A 140 13.97 8.93 1.95
N VAL A 141 13.49 8.98 0.71
CA VAL A 141 12.36 8.17 0.24
C VAL A 141 12.78 6.73 -0.05
N ALA A 142 12.07 5.75 0.52
CA ALA A 142 12.26 4.34 0.19
C ALA A 142 11.48 3.97 -1.08
N ALA A 143 10.25 4.46 -1.22
CA ALA A 143 9.47 4.28 -2.44
C ALA A 143 8.61 5.50 -2.77
N MET A 144 8.60 5.88 -4.05
CA MET A 144 7.68 6.86 -4.64
C MET A 144 6.74 6.15 -5.62
N ILE A 145 5.44 6.22 -5.38
CA ILE A 145 4.41 5.58 -6.21
C ILE A 145 3.51 6.66 -6.82
N GLN A 146 3.49 6.71 -8.15
CA GLN A 146 2.80 7.73 -8.96
C GLN A 146 1.80 7.11 -9.96
N GLY A 147 2.13 5.95 -10.53
CA GLY A 147 1.30 5.32 -11.56
C GLY A 147 0.00 4.73 -11.01
N ASP A 148 -1.10 4.96 -11.71
CA ASP A 148 -2.44 4.54 -11.31
C ASP A 148 -2.59 3.00 -11.32
N LYS A 149 -3.52 2.47 -10.51
CA LYS A 149 -3.82 1.02 -10.45
C LYS A 149 -2.61 0.18 -10.03
N SER A 150 -1.87 0.67 -9.03
CA SER A 150 -0.70 -0.04 -8.51
C SER A 150 -1.02 -0.85 -7.25
N ALA A 151 -0.49 -2.08 -7.16
CA ALA A 151 -0.75 -2.99 -6.05
C ALA A 151 0.53 -3.58 -5.45
N PHE A 152 0.64 -3.52 -4.12
CA PHE A 152 1.79 -3.99 -3.36
C PHE A 152 1.33 -5.04 -2.35
N HIS A 153 1.82 -6.28 -2.45
CA HIS A 153 1.44 -7.36 -1.53
C HIS A 153 2.64 -7.97 -0.82
N LYS A 154 2.61 -7.97 0.52
CA LYS A 154 3.73 -8.43 1.35
C LYS A 154 5.05 -7.77 0.95
N CYS A 155 5.00 -6.47 0.69
CA CYS A 155 6.17 -5.65 0.43
C CYS A 155 6.65 -4.97 1.71
N GLY A 156 7.92 -4.62 1.76
CA GLY A 156 8.50 -3.81 2.83
C GLY A 156 8.86 -2.41 2.32
N PHE A 157 8.63 -1.40 3.15
CA PHE A 157 9.02 -0.01 2.91
C PHE A 157 9.67 0.51 4.19
N PHE A 158 10.97 0.79 4.14
CA PHE A 158 11.74 1.10 5.34
C PHE A 158 12.57 2.36 5.17
N GLY A 159 12.39 3.31 6.07
CA GLY A 159 13.14 4.56 6.13
C GLY A 159 12.94 5.25 7.49
N LEU A 160 13.04 6.58 7.51
CA LEU A 160 12.79 7.38 8.71
C LEU A 160 11.86 8.57 8.42
N GLN A 161 12.38 9.63 7.78
CA GLN A 161 11.56 10.73 7.27
C GLN A 161 11.18 10.44 5.81
N ASP A 162 9.91 10.64 5.45
CA ASP A 162 9.38 10.53 4.09
C ASP A 162 9.55 9.13 3.46
N THR A 163 9.32 8.06 4.22
CA THR A 163 9.61 6.68 3.76
C THR A 163 8.83 6.26 2.50
N LEU A 164 7.51 6.40 2.52
CA LEU A 164 6.62 6.02 1.42
C LEU A 164 5.91 7.26 0.91
N TRP A 165 6.33 7.70 -0.28
CA TRP A 165 5.65 8.75 -1.01
C TRP A 165 4.59 8.12 -1.92
N ASP A 166 3.38 8.01 -1.39
CA ASP A 166 2.17 7.63 -2.10
C ASP A 166 1.61 8.87 -2.84
N GLU A 167 2.29 9.25 -3.92
CA GLU A 167 2.20 10.56 -4.55
C GLU A 167 0.80 10.83 -5.13
N GLN A 168 0.34 10.00 -6.05
CA GLN A 168 -0.93 10.16 -6.78
C GLN A 168 -1.36 8.83 -7.40
N GLY A 169 -2.62 8.74 -7.84
CA GLY A 169 -3.17 7.52 -8.43
C GLY A 169 -3.86 6.65 -7.38
N ARG A 170 -4.42 5.52 -7.82
CA ARG A 170 -5.16 4.58 -6.96
C ARG A 170 -4.32 3.37 -6.63
N HIS A 171 -4.11 3.15 -5.34
CA HIS A 171 -3.19 2.12 -4.87
C HIS A 171 -3.79 1.18 -3.84
N TYR A 172 -3.31 -0.05 -3.84
CA TYR A 172 -3.64 -1.04 -2.83
C TYR A 172 -2.38 -1.62 -2.21
N PHE A 173 -2.20 -1.42 -0.90
CA PHE A 173 -1.11 -1.99 -0.12
C PHE A 173 -1.69 -3.07 0.79
N SER A 174 -1.34 -4.33 0.57
CA SER A 174 -1.88 -5.47 1.33
C SER A 174 -0.79 -6.22 2.08
N ARG A 175 -0.97 -6.37 3.39
CA ARG A 175 -0.04 -7.12 4.26
C ARG A 175 1.40 -6.62 4.16
N CYS A 176 1.58 -5.33 3.89
CA CYS A 176 2.89 -4.70 3.81
C CYS A 176 3.42 -4.35 5.20
N SER A 177 4.73 -4.19 5.31
CA SER A 177 5.39 -3.59 6.48
C SER A 177 5.92 -2.23 6.08
N ILE A 178 5.51 -1.19 6.79
CA ILE A 178 5.90 0.20 6.50
C ILE A 178 6.50 0.79 7.77
N GLN A 179 7.72 1.31 7.69
CA GLN A 179 8.47 1.79 8.85
C GLN A 179 8.99 3.21 8.64
N GLY A 180 8.77 4.09 9.63
CA GLY A 180 9.40 5.41 9.68
C GLY A 180 9.07 6.17 10.96
N ALA A 181 9.31 7.48 10.96
CA ALA A 181 9.10 8.34 12.11
C ALA A 181 8.45 9.68 11.77
N VAL A 182 8.85 10.36 10.70
CA VAL A 182 8.30 11.69 10.33
C VAL A 182 7.66 11.59 8.95
N ASP A 183 6.37 11.93 8.88
CA ASP A 183 5.57 11.96 7.65
C ASP A 183 5.78 10.73 6.76
N PHE A 184 5.96 9.56 7.37
CA PHE A 184 6.58 8.45 6.65
C PHE A 184 5.64 7.72 5.68
N ILE A 185 4.35 8.08 5.69
CA ILE A 185 3.37 7.75 4.65
C ILE A 185 2.72 9.07 4.21
N PHE A 186 3.13 9.60 3.07
CA PHE A 186 2.72 10.94 2.64
C PHE A 186 2.42 10.98 1.15
N GLY A 187 1.76 12.04 0.70
CA GLY A 187 1.34 12.20 -0.68
C GLY A 187 -0.17 12.37 -0.83
N ALA A 188 -0.65 12.30 -2.07
CA ALA A 188 -2.04 12.55 -2.45
C ALA A 188 -2.67 11.36 -3.20
N GLY A 189 -2.17 10.15 -2.98
CA GLY A 189 -2.77 8.91 -3.49
C GLY A 189 -4.17 8.63 -2.94
N GLN A 190 -4.95 7.88 -3.71
CA GLN A 190 -6.25 7.31 -3.32
C GLN A 190 -6.03 5.85 -2.95
N SER A 191 -5.81 5.59 -1.66
CA SER A 191 -5.12 4.35 -1.27
C SER A 191 -5.80 3.63 -0.12
N ILE A 192 -5.88 2.31 -0.24
CA ILE A 192 -6.19 1.41 0.87
C ILE A 192 -4.92 0.69 1.30
N TYR A 193 -4.59 0.84 2.58
CA TYR A 193 -3.60 0.06 3.29
C TYR A 193 -4.36 -0.99 4.10
N GLU A 194 -4.36 -2.24 3.66
CA GLU A 194 -5.11 -3.32 4.30
C GLU A 194 -4.20 -4.37 4.95
N LYS A 195 -4.45 -4.65 6.23
CA LYS A 195 -3.70 -5.64 7.03
C LYS A 195 -2.20 -5.36 7.09
N CYS A 196 -1.81 -4.10 6.94
CA CYS A 196 -0.41 -3.67 7.01
C CYS A 196 0.05 -3.54 8.47
N THR A 197 1.35 -3.76 8.69
CA THR A 197 2.03 -3.39 9.92
C THR A 197 2.71 -2.05 9.72
N ILE A 198 2.33 -1.07 10.54
CA ILE A 198 2.84 0.29 10.55
C ILE A 198 3.78 0.40 11.76
N SER A 199 5.09 0.40 11.49
CA SER A 199 6.15 0.33 12.48
C SER A 199 6.79 1.70 12.72
N VAL A 200 6.49 2.30 13.86
CA VAL A 200 7.00 3.62 14.22
C VAL A 200 8.35 3.51 14.93
N VAL A 201 9.35 4.24 14.46
CA VAL A 201 10.72 4.28 15.04
C VAL A 201 11.07 5.67 15.59
N ALA A 202 10.12 6.31 16.27
CA ALA A 202 10.21 7.70 16.71
C ALA A 202 11.18 7.93 17.89
N ARG A 203 11.77 6.89 18.51
CA ARG A 203 12.91 7.10 19.43
C ARG A 203 14.10 7.79 18.76
N ALA A 204 14.23 7.65 17.44
CA ALA A 204 15.24 8.37 16.67
C ALA A 204 15.05 9.90 16.69
N LEU A 205 13.88 10.40 17.12
CA LEU A 205 13.55 11.83 17.17
C LEU A 205 13.84 12.49 18.53
N ASN A 206 14.62 11.84 19.40
CA ASN A 206 15.10 12.42 20.67
C ASN A 206 13.99 13.03 21.56
N GLY A 207 12.86 12.33 21.68
CA GLY A 207 11.72 12.74 22.52
C GLY A 207 10.65 13.53 21.79
N VAL A 208 10.90 13.97 20.55
CA VAL A 208 9.87 14.60 19.71
C VAL A 208 8.93 13.51 19.15
N PRO A 209 7.60 13.71 19.18
CA PRO A 209 6.68 12.77 18.54
C PRO A 209 6.85 12.73 17.02
N GLY A 210 6.70 11.54 16.46
CA GLY A 210 6.61 11.32 15.02
C GLY A 210 5.22 11.59 14.43
N TYR A 211 5.10 11.38 13.13
CA TYR A 211 3.84 11.48 12.37
C TYR A 211 3.75 10.29 11.41
N ILE A 212 2.68 9.50 11.52
CA ILE A 212 2.47 8.37 10.62
C ILE A 212 2.12 8.86 9.21
N THR A 213 1.17 9.80 9.11
CA THR A 213 0.71 10.28 7.80
C THR A 213 0.87 11.79 7.60
N ALA A 214 1.22 12.19 6.38
CA ALA A 214 1.05 13.56 5.89
C ALA A 214 0.30 13.56 4.54
N GLN A 215 -1.03 13.55 4.59
CA GLN A 215 -1.87 13.41 3.39
C GLN A 215 -2.09 14.77 2.73
N GLY A 216 -1.93 14.84 1.40
CA GLY A 216 -1.87 16.04 0.58
C GLY A 216 -3.08 16.28 -0.33
N ARG A 217 -4.30 15.96 0.09
CA ARG A 217 -5.53 16.25 -0.66
C ARG A 217 -5.79 17.76 -0.68
N SER A 218 -5.96 18.32 -1.88
CA SER A 218 -5.99 19.77 -2.12
C SER A 218 -7.38 20.37 -2.16
N HIS A 219 -8.41 19.62 -2.56
CA HIS A 219 -9.74 20.16 -2.73
C HIS A 219 -10.86 19.26 -2.17
N ALA A 220 -12.05 19.84 -1.97
CA ALA A 220 -13.22 19.14 -1.43
C ALA A 220 -13.77 18.04 -2.37
N GLN A 221 -13.62 18.23 -3.68
CA GLN A 221 -14.08 17.31 -4.72
C GLN A 221 -13.11 16.16 -5.00
N ASP A 222 -11.86 16.28 -4.56
CA ASP A 222 -10.84 15.26 -4.82
C ASP A 222 -11.22 13.94 -4.13
N THR A 223 -11.15 12.86 -4.89
CA THR A 223 -11.51 11.51 -4.45
C THR A 223 -10.40 10.80 -3.71
N ASN A 224 -9.22 11.41 -3.56
CA ASN A 224 -8.03 10.83 -2.95
C ASN A 224 -7.98 10.88 -1.41
N GLY A 225 -7.08 10.10 -0.84
CA GLY A 225 -6.85 10.00 0.60
C GLY A 225 -6.49 8.59 1.05
N PHE A 226 -6.06 8.48 2.31
CA PHE A 226 -5.50 7.26 2.84
C PHE A 226 -6.48 6.56 3.78
N VAL A 227 -6.73 5.28 3.52
CA VAL A 227 -7.59 4.44 4.35
C VAL A 227 -6.78 3.26 4.88
N PHE A 228 -6.56 3.23 6.19
CA PHE A 228 -5.88 2.15 6.90
C PHE A 228 -6.92 1.20 7.47
N LYS A 229 -7.01 0.01 6.89
CA LYS A 229 -8.05 -0.98 7.18
C LYS A 229 -7.43 -2.23 7.79
N ASN A 230 -7.90 -2.64 8.97
CA ASN A 230 -7.40 -3.85 9.64
C ASN A 230 -5.88 -3.83 9.91
N CYS A 231 -5.28 -2.64 10.06
CA CYS A 231 -3.84 -2.49 10.24
C CYS A 231 -3.43 -2.66 11.71
N ASN A 232 -2.12 -2.71 11.95
CA ASN A 232 -1.53 -2.71 13.27
C ASN A 232 -0.46 -1.62 13.37
N ILE A 233 -0.63 -0.68 14.29
CA ILE A 233 0.33 0.38 14.62
C ILE A 233 1.12 -0.04 15.86
N VAL A 234 2.43 -0.23 15.67
CA VAL A 234 3.39 -0.68 16.68
C VAL A 234 4.67 0.12 16.58
N GLY A 235 5.59 -0.06 17.54
CA GLY A 235 6.90 0.57 17.48
C GLY A 235 7.31 1.21 18.80
N ASN A 236 8.12 2.26 18.71
CA ASN A 236 8.68 2.98 19.84
C ASN A 236 8.63 4.51 19.64
N GLY A 237 8.86 5.24 20.73
CA GLY A 237 8.68 6.69 20.76
C GLY A 237 7.20 7.05 20.85
N LYS A 238 6.90 8.35 20.74
CA LYS A 238 5.53 8.85 20.63
C LYS A 238 5.22 9.24 19.20
N THR A 239 3.96 9.19 18.80
CA THR A 239 3.56 9.57 17.44
C THR A 239 2.15 10.12 17.39
N PHE A 240 1.94 11.06 16.48
CA PHE A 240 0.62 11.36 15.95
C PHE A 240 0.26 10.35 14.86
N LEU A 241 -1.04 10.11 14.68
CA LEU A 241 -1.63 9.40 13.55
C LEU A 241 -1.38 10.16 12.25
N GLY A 242 -1.35 11.49 12.29
CA GLY A 242 -0.96 12.29 11.15
C GLY A 242 -1.17 13.78 11.31
N ARG A 243 -0.78 14.50 10.27
CA ARG A 243 -0.99 15.93 10.06
C ARG A 243 -1.35 16.24 8.61
N PRO A 244 -2.03 17.35 8.32
CA PRO A 244 -2.43 17.67 6.94
C PRO A 244 -1.25 18.27 6.17
N TRP A 245 -0.84 17.62 5.08
CA TRP A 245 0.11 18.25 4.15
C TRP A 245 -0.59 19.32 3.31
N ARG A 246 -1.89 19.14 3.04
CA ARG A 246 -2.74 20.11 2.33
C ARG A 246 -4.11 20.25 2.99
N GLU A 247 -4.83 21.31 2.63
CA GLU A 247 -5.96 21.86 3.37
C GLU A 247 -7.21 20.96 3.45
N TYR A 248 -7.33 19.95 2.57
CA TYR A 248 -8.45 19.00 2.55
C TYR A 248 -7.98 17.57 2.86
N ALA A 249 -6.86 17.44 3.59
CA ALA A 249 -6.29 16.15 3.94
C ALA A 249 -7.34 15.20 4.53
N ARG A 250 -7.33 13.96 4.04
CA ARG A 250 -8.25 12.89 4.41
C ARG A 250 -7.50 11.62 4.76
N VAL A 251 -7.64 11.19 6.01
CA VAL A 251 -7.04 9.97 6.56
C VAL A 251 -8.06 9.27 7.43
N VAL A 252 -8.26 7.97 7.20
CA VAL A 252 -9.19 7.15 7.98
C VAL A 252 -8.47 5.91 8.51
N PHE A 253 -8.49 5.72 9.83
CA PHE A 253 -8.13 4.45 10.46
C PHE A 253 -9.39 3.66 10.81
N TYR A 254 -9.56 2.50 10.18
CA TYR A 254 -10.73 1.62 10.35
C TYR A 254 -10.30 0.23 10.83
N ASN A 255 -10.86 -0.19 11.98
CA ASN A 255 -10.54 -1.48 12.62
C ASN A 255 -9.03 -1.71 12.81
N THR A 256 -8.30 -0.64 13.14
CA THR A 256 -6.84 -0.68 13.30
C THR A 256 -6.48 -0.84 14.78
N SER A 257 -5.52 -1.73 15.07
CA SER A 257 -4.97 -1.87 16.42
C SER A 257 -3.84 -0.87 16.64
N MET A 258 -3.83 -0.20 17.79
CA MET A 258 -2.89 0.88 18.13
C MET A 258 -2.23 0.62 19.48
N SER A 259 -0.91 0.48 19.49
CA SER A 259 -0.15 0.40 20.73
C SER A 259 -0.14 1.76 21.47
N SER A 260 0.40 1.78 22.70
CA SER A 260 0.45 2.98 23.56
C SER A 260 1.36 4.12 23.07
N ILE A 261 1.94 3.99 21.88
CA ILE A 261 2.80 5.00 21.27
C ILE A 261 2.03 6.18 20.68
N VAL A 262 0.75 5.99 20.33
CA VAL A 262 -0.10 7.07 19.81
C VAL A 262 -0.36 8.08 20.93
N VAL A 263 -0.10 9.36 20.65
CA VAL A 263 -0.34 10.44 21.62
C VAL A 263 -1.85 10.66 21.84
N PRO A 264 -2.29 11.09 23.03
CA PRO A 264 -3.72 11.25 23.33
C PRO A 264 -4.48 12.16 22.35
N GLN A 265 -3.82 13.22 21.85
CA GLN A 265 -4.36 14.15 20.86
C GLN A 265 -4.71 13.46 19.54
N GLY A 266 -4.01 12.38 19.18
CA GLY A 266 -4.17 11.61 17.95
C GLY A 266 -3.63 12.32 16.72
N TRP A 267 -4.04 13.57 16.49
CA TRP A 267 -3.76 14.32 15.27
C TRP A 267 -3.18 15.69 15.57
N ASP A 268 -2.43 16.24 14.61
CA ASP A 268 -1.92 17.60 14.62
C ASP A 268 -2.49 18.36 13.42
N ALA A 269 -2.99 19.58 13.63
CA ALA A 269 -3.56 20.42 12.59
C ALA A 269 -2.50 21.11 11.73
N TRP A 270 -1.24 21.17 12.19
CA TRP A 270 -0.14 21.84 11.52
C TRP A 270 -0.52 23.25 11.02
N PHE A 271 -0.33 23.55 9.73
CA PHE A 271 -0.69 24.84 9.13
C PHE A 271 -2.19 25.00 8.80
N SER A 272 -3.01 23.99 9.11
CA SER A 272 -4.47 24.03 8.98
C SER A 272 -5.19 24.42 10.26
N ALA A 273 -4.47 24.87 11.30
CA ALA A 273 -5.08 25.41 12.51
C ALA A 273 -6.05 26.56 12.18
N GLY A 274 -7.28 26.50 12.70
CA GLY A 274 -8.38 27.43 12.36
C GLY A 274 -9.13 27.09 11.07
N ARG A 275 -8.74 26.03 10.35
CA ARG A 275 -9.37 25.54 9.11
C ARG A 275 -9.58 24.02 9.13
N GLU A 276 -9.62 23.43 10.33
CA GLU A 276 -9.76 21.99 10.53
C GLU A 276 -11.10 21.44 10.04
N ASP A 277 -12.08 22.32 9.81
CA ASP A 277 -13.37 21.92 9.27
C ASP A 277 -13.30 21.29 7.89
N TRP A 278 -12.27 21.62 7.10
CA TRP A 278 -12.02 21.08 5.77
C TRP A 278 -11.29 19.72 5.79
N LEU A 279 -10.70 19.34 6.93
CA LEU A 279 -10.01 18.08 7.11
C LEU A 279 -11.00 16.92 7.28
N THR A 280 -10.60 15.73 6.85
CA THR A 280 -11.33 14.48 7.12
C THR A 280 -10.39 13.48 7.80
N PHE A 281 -10.10 13.70 9.07
CA PHE A 281 -9.35 12.76 9.92
C PHE A 281 -10.32 12.03 10.83
N ALA A 282 -10.30 10.70 10.78
CA ALA A 282 -11.25 9.89 11.52
C ALA A 282 -10.67 8.53 11.95
N GLU A 283 -11.08 8.10 13.13
CA GLU A 283 -10.90 6.74 13.64
C GLU A 283 -12.26 6.04 13.78
N HIS A 284 -12.35 4.76 13.43
CA HIS A 284 -13.55 3.96 13.67
C HIS A 284 -13.22 2.50 13.98
N ASN A 285 -13.80 1.99 15.08
CA ASN A 285 -13.55 0.64 15.60
C ASN A 285 -12.07 0.32 15.85
N CYS A 286 -11.23 1.33 16.08
CA CYS A 286 -9.83 1.12 16.47
C CYS A 286 -9.75 0.52 17.88
N ARG A 287 -8.70 -0.27 18.13
CA ARG A 287 -8.51 -1.01 19.38
C ARG A 287 -7.11 -0.83 19.94
N GLY A 288 -6.91 -1.20 21.19
CA GLY A 288 -5.62 -1.12 21.88
C GLY A 288 -5.46 0.19 22.66
N VAL A 289 -4.37 0.29 23.43
CA VAL A 289 -4.17 1.40 24.37
C VAL A 289 -4.09 2.76 23.66
N GLY A 290 -3.52 2.80 22.44
CA GLY A 290 -3.40 4.03 21.66
C GLY A 290 -4.70 4.54 21.05
N SER A 291 -5.76 3.72 21.01
CA SER A 291 -7.04 4.07 20.39
C SER A 291 -8.03 4.73 21.36
N ASN A 292 -7.59 5.15 22.56
CA ASN A 292 -8.44 5.88 23.49
C ASN A 292 -8.68 7.30 22.96
N THR A 293 -9.92 7.58 22.54
CA THR A 293 -10.30 8.85 21.92
C THR A 293 -10.75 9.94 22.90
N SER A 294 -10.80 9.67 24.22
CA SER A 294 -11.29 10.63 25.24
C SER A 294 -10.55 11.97 25.29
N ARG A 295 -9.32 12.02 24.77
CA ARG A 295 -8.44 13.21 24.74
C ARG A 295 -8.02 13.61 23.32
N ARG A 296 -8.73 13.11 22.29
CA ARG A 296 -8.48 13.51 20.91
C ARG A 296 -8.77 14.99 20.72
N VAL A 297 -8.12 15.56 19.71
CA VAL A 297 -8.49 16.87 19.18
C VAL A 297 -10.00 16.93 18.89
N LYS A 298 -10.63 18.06 19.22
CA LYS A 298 -12.09 18.21 19.10
C LYS A 298 -12.61 18.20 17.66
N TRP A 299 -11.73 18.50 16.70
CA TRP A 299 -12.06 18.59 15.28
C TRP A 299 -11.97 17.24 14.54
N GLU A 300 -11.58 16.15 15.22
CA GLU A 300 -11.65 14.81 14.65
C GLU A 300 -13.07 14.50 14.16
N LYS A 301 -13.19 14.01 12.92
CA LYS A 301 -14.48 13.81 12.28
C LYS A 301 -15.11 12.48 12.71
N LYS A 302 -16.39 12.52 13.05
CA LYS A 302 -17.25 11.33 13.16
C LYS A 302 -17.99 11.13 11.85
N LEU A 303 -17.55 10.16 11.05
CA LEU A 303 -18.14 9.91 9.74
C LEU A 303 -19.48 9.18 9.87
N SER A 304 -20.42 9.45 8.95
CA SER A 304 -21.64 8.65 8.84
C SER A 304 -21.32 7.22 8.40
N GLN A 305 -22.15 6.25 8.79
CA GLN A 305 -21.95 4.85 8.41
C GLN A 305 -21.90 4.65 6.89
N ARG A 306 -22.72 5.41 6.14
CA ARG A 306 -22.72 5.40 4.67
C ARG A 306 -21.38 5.85 4.11
N TYR A 307 -20.85 6.99 4.57
CA TYR A 307 -19.59 7.53 4.05
C TYR A 307 -18.40 6.66 4.45
N LEU A 308 -18.40 6.15 5.69
CA LEU A 308 -17.39 5.21 6.15
C LEU A 308 -17.36 3.92 5.31
N LYS A 309 -18.53 3.35 4.99
CA LYS A 309 -18.63 2.17 4.11
C LYS A 309 -18.11 2.46 2.71
N GLN A 310 -18.36 3.66 2.17
CA GLN A 310 -17.81 4.06 0.86
C GLN A 310 -16.28 4.09 0.88
N LEU A 311 -15.66 4.71 1.89
CA LEU A 311 -14.20 4.84 1.98
C LEU A 311 -13.49 3.50 2.26
N THR A 312 -14.13 2.60 3.02
CA THR A 312 -13.52 1.33 3.45
C THR A 312 -13.84 0.15 2.52
N SER A 313 -14.72 0.35 1.54
CA SER A 313 -14.98 -0.60 0.46
C SER A 313 -13.83 -0.61 -0.54
N ILE A 314 -13.58 -1.75 -1.18
CA ILE A 314 -12.58 -1.82 -2.26
C ILE A 314 -12.94 -0.89 -3.43
N SER A 315 -14.23 -0.60 -3.62
CA SER A 315 -14.72 0.36 -4.62
C SER A 315 -14.22 1.78 -4.40
N PHE A 316 -13.67 2.10 -3.22
CA PHE A 316 -12.98 3.36 -2.99
C PHE A 316 -11.80 3.52 -3.94
N ILE A 317 -11.06 2.46 -4.23
CA ILE A 317 -9.91 2.50 -5.17
C ILE A 317 -10.22 1.80 -6.48
N ASP A 318 -11.25 0.96 -6.53
CA ASP A 318 -11.56 0.08 -7.65
C ASP A 318 -13.04 0.10 -8.02
N ASN A 319 -13.50 1.21 -8.61
CA ASN A 319 -14.88 1.31 -9.08
C ASN A 319 -15.10 0.61 -10.44
N GLU A 320 -14.04 0.40 -11.21
CA GLU A 320 -14.08 -0.20 -12.54
C GLU A 320 -13.61 -1.66 -12.59
N GLY A 321 -13.29 -2.28 -11.46
CA GLY A 321 -12.83 -3.68 -11.36
C GLY A 321 -11.40 -3.94 -11.87
N TRP A 322 -10.48 -2.96 -11.82
CA TRP A 322 -9.09 -3.14 -12.21
C TRP A 322 -8.36 -4.18 -11.36
N MET A 323 -8.74 -4.35 -10.09
CA MET A 323 -8.11 -5.34 -9.20
C MET A 323 -8.38 -6.77 -9.67
N ASN A 324 -9.59 -7.04 -10.17
CA ASN A 324 -9.96 -8.35 -10.73
C ASN A 324 -9.28 -8.62 -12.08
N ARG A 325 -8.80 -7.58 -12.77
CA ARG A 325 -8.03 -7.68 -14.01
C ARG A 325 -6.52 -7.77 -13.79
N LEU A 326 -6.05 -7.64 -12.55
CA LEU A 326 -4.64 -7.87 -12.23
C LEU A 326 -4.33 -9.35 -12.50
N ALA A 327 -3.36 -9.57 -13.38
CA ALA A 327 -2.93 -10.88 -13.84
C ALA A 327 -2.56 -11.88 -12.73
N PHE A 328 -2.19 -11.38 -11.54
CA PHE A 328 -1.49 -12.16 -10.53
C PHE A 328 -2.25 -12.34 -9.21
N GLY A 329 -3.54 -12.01 -9.16
CA GLY A 329 -4.33 -11.94 -7.92
C GLY A 329 -3.64 -11.06 -6.86
N LEU A 330 -4.15 -11.00 -5.63
CA LEU A 330 -3.45 -10.38 -4.51
C LEU A 330 -3.52 -11.25 -3.27
#